data_AF-A0A8J2SLR2-F1
#
_entry.id   AF-A0A8J2SLR2-F1
#
_cell.length_a   1.000
_cell.length_b   1.000
_cell.length_c   1.000
_cell.angle_alpha   90.00
_cell.angle_beta   90.00
_cell.angle_gamma   90.00
#
_symmetry.space_group_name_H-M   'P 1'
#
loop_
_entity.id
_entity.type
_entity.pdbx_description
1 polymer ?
#
loop_
_entity_poly.entity_id
_entity_poly.type
_entity_poly.pdbx_seq_one_letter_code
_entity_poly.pdbx_strand_id
1 'polypeptide(L)'
;MPEESKEVDILPRLRGILMSSDFSNQFEAFAEDHIEPFVRVLDDGKSPTLEHVEHDHELHDIYRLYLETFEKKIEKHIIEAGSTLDAFMRDARRTLESAEEFDSSRFFLEALLATTTYETFLGLMMTEARRVKDKRDAKLDTIDEDEEKSGHK
;
A
#
# COMPACT_ATOMS: atom_id res chain seq x y z
N MET A 1 11.19 38.66 15.89
CA MET A 1 10.72 37.33 16.32
C MET A 1 9.85 36.82 15.19
N PRO A 2 10.33 35.92 14.32
CA PRO A 2 9.44 35.29 13.35
C PRO A 2 8.49 34.39 14.15
N GLU A 3 7.18 34.58 13.96
CA GLU A 3 6.20 33.63 14.46
C GLU A 3 6.46 32.30 13.73
N GLU A 4 6.95 31.30 14.47
CA GLU A 4 6.88 29.91 14.02
C GLU A 4 5.40 29.61 13.84
N SER A 5 4.93 29.66 12.59
CA SER A 5 3.66 29.11 12.19
C SER A 5 3.58 27.71 12.77
N LYS A 6 2.70 27.51 13.76
CA LYS A 6 2.39 26.17 14.27
C LYS A 6 1.81 25.39 13.10
N GLU A 7 2.66 24.68 12.36
CA GLU A 7 2.22 23.71 11.37
C GLU A 7 1.28 22.75 12.11
N VAL A 8 0.02 22.74 11.69
CA VAL A 8 -0.98 21.86 12.27
C VAL A 8 -0.61 20.45 11.84
N ASP A 9 -0.22 19.60 12.78
CA ASP A 9 -0.03 18.18 12.51
C ASP A 9 -1.40 17.56 12.16
N ILE A 10 -1.61 17.38 10.87
CA ILE A 10 -2.84 16.81 10.32
C ILE A 10 -2.82 15.29 10.24
N LEU A 11 -1.66 14.66 10.51
CA LEU A 11 -1.50 13.20 10.38
C LEU A 11 -2.46 12.42 11.29
N PRO A 12 -2.71 12.79 12.56
CA PRO A 12 -3.67 12.08 13.39
C PRO A 12 -5.10 12.11 12.83
N ARG A 13 -5.48 13.21 12.17
CA ARG A 13 -6.82 13.38 11.60
C ARG A 13 -6.99 12.58 10.31
N LEU A 14 -5.98 12.61 9.43
CA LEU A 14 -5.97 11.79 8.22
C LEU A 14 -5.87 10.31 8.56
N ARG A 15 -5.07 9.95 9.56
CA ARG A 15 -5.01 8.59 10.10
C ARG A 15 -6.40 8.08 10.46
N GLY A 16 -7.24 8.88 11.13
CA GLY A 16 -8.61 8.49 11.45
C GLY A 16 -9.50 8.20 10.22
N ILE A 17 -9.25 8.89 9.10
CA ILE A 17 -9.98 8.69 7.85
C ILE A 17 -9.48 7.44 7.11
N LEU A 18 -8.17 7.23 7.09
CA LEU A 18 -7.54 6.13 6.36
C LEU A 18 -7.62 4.81 7.09
N MET A 19 -7.62 4.86 8.42
CA MET A 19 -7.94 3.71 9.28
C MET A 19 -9.45 3.47 9.38
N SER A 20 -10.29 4.23 8.65
CA SER A 20 -11.70 3.92 8.58
C SER A 20 -11.90 2.61 7.83
N SER A 21 -12.91 1.83 8.26
CA SER A 21 -13.28 0.60 7.58
C SER A 21 -13.63 0.81 6.10
N ASP A 22 -14.14 2.00 5.74
CA ASP A 22 -14.44 2.34 4.34
C ASP A 22 -13.18 2.36 3.46
N PHE A 23 -12.12 3.04 3.92
CA PHE A 23 -10.88 3.14 3.15
C PHE A 23 -10.16 1.79 3.11
N SER A 24 -10.04 1.10 4.24
CA SER A 24 -9.42 -0.23 4.30
C SER A 24 -10.12 -1.23 3.38
N ASN A 25 -11.46 -1.32 3.43
CA ASN A 25 -12.20 -2.24 2.58
C ASN A 25 -12.06 -1.92 1.08
N GLN A 26 -12.01 -0.62 0.73
CA GLN A 26 -11.79 -0.20 -0.67
C GLN A 26 -10.39 -0.56 -1.16
N PHE A 27 -9.37 -0.35 -0.32
CA PHE A 27 -8.01 -0.76 -0.65
C PHE A 27 -7.89 -2.28 -0.77
N GLU A 28 -8.44 -3.04 0.18
CA GLU A 28 -8.43 -4.50 0.14
C GLU A 28 -9.10 -5.02 -1.13
N ALA A 29 -10.27 -4.51 -1.48
CA ALA A 29 -10.96 -4.88 -2.72
C ALA A 29 -10.14 -4.53 -3.97
N PHE A 30 -9.57 -3.32 -4.01
CA PHE A 30 -8.70 -2.91 -5.11
C PHE A 30 -7.48 -3.83 -5.23
N ALA A 31 -6.83 -4.15 -4.11
CA ALA A 31 -5.70 -5.06 -4.10
C ALA A 31 -6.13 -6.43 -4.62
N GLU A 32 -7.20 -7.03 -4.08
CA GLU A 32 -7.71 -8.33 -4.53
C GLU A 32 -7.97 -8.40 -6.05
N ASP A 33 -8.58 -7.35 -6.63
CA ASP A 33 -8.91 -7.30 -8.05
C ASP A 33 -7.69 -7.11 -8.97
N HIS A 34 -6.60 -6.53 -8.45
CA HIS A 34 -5.44 -6.10 -9.25
C HIS A 34 -4.10 -6.69 -8.82
N ILE A 35 -4.06 -7.63 -7.86
CA ILE A 35 -2.80 -8.15 -7.31
C ILE A 35 -2.08 -9.14 -8.23
N GLU A 36 -2.80 -9.83 -9.12
CA GLU A 36 -2.27 -10.98 -9.86
C GLU A 36 -1.04 -10.63 -10.74
N PRO A 37 -0.99 -9.50 -11.47
CA PRO A 37 0.21 -9.11 -12.19
C PRO A 37 1.44 -8.94 -11.30
N PHE A 38 1.27 -8.47 -10.05
CA PHE A 38 2.36 -8.32 -9.08
C PHE A 38 2.81 -9.67 -8.52
N VAL A 39 1.89 -10.63 -8.32
CA VAL A 39 2.23 -12.01 -7.94
C VAL A 39 3.07 -12.67 -9.03
N ARG A 40 2.70 -12.53 -10.31
CA ARG A 40 3.51 -13.06 -11.43
C ARG A 40 4.93 -12.48 -11.45
N VAL A 41 5.08 -11.19 -11.16
CA VAL A 41 6.40 -10.54 -11.07
C VAL A 41 7.24 -11.17 -9.95
N LEU A 42 6.63 -11.50 -8.81
CA LEU A 42 7.30 -12.21 -7.71
C LEU A 42 7.71 -13.63 -8.11
N ASP A 43 6.83 -14.37 -8.79
CA ASP A 43 7.09 -15.74 -9.24
C ASP A 43 8.21 -15.81 -10.29
N ASP A 44 8.31 -14.79 -11.15
CA ASP A 44 9.41 -14.60 -12.10
C ASP A 44 10.77 -14.30 -11.42
N GLY A 45 10.80 -14.12 -10.09
CA GLY A 45 11.99 -13.75 -9.33
C GLY A 45 12.50 -12.33 -9.61
N LYS A 46 11.65 -11.48 -10.21
CA LYS A 46 12.00 -10.09 -10.51
C LYS A 46 11.73 -9.22 -9.29
N SER A 47 12.66 -8.32 -9.00
CA SER A 47 12.42 -7.24 -8.04
C SER A 47 12.11 -5.97 -8.82
N PRO A 48 10.82 -5.61 -9.02
CA PRO A 48 10.44 -4.44 -9.82
C PRO A 48 10.86 -3.12 -9.15
N THR A 49 11.30 -3.16 -7.89
CA THR A 49 11.83 -2.00 -7.16
C THR A 49 13.31 -1.74 -7.45
N LEU A 50 13.99 -2.56 -8.24
CA LEU A 50 15.38 -2.30 -8.69
C LEU A 50 15.38 -1.23 -9.79
N GLU A 51 16.36 -0.33 -9.75
CA GLU A 51 16.58 0.66 -10.82
C GLU A 51 16.76 -0.03 -12.19
N HIS A 52 16.16 0.55 -13.23
CA HIS A 52 16.24 0.11 -14.63
C HIS A 52 15.54 -1.21 -14.98
N VAL A 53 14.63 -1.71 -14.15
CA VAL A 53 13.73 -2.79 -14.55
C VAL A 53 12.60 -2.21 -15.40
N GLU A 54 12.48 -2.70 -16.64
CA GLU A 54 11.33 -2.40 -17.50
C GLU A 54 10.09 -3.09 -16.91
N HIS A 55 9.12 -2.30 -16.50
CA HIS A 55 7.86 -2.81 -15.95
C HIS A 55 6.88 -3.07 -17.07
N ASP A 56 6.09 -4.14 -16.91
CA ASP A 56 4.95 -4.39 -17.79
C ASP A 56 4.01 -3.18 -17.74
N HIS A 57 3.48 -2.79 -18.90
CA HIS A 57 2.53 -1.69 -19.03
C HIS A 57 1.31 -1.88 -18.11
N GLU A 58 0.95 -3.14 -17.85
CA GLU A 58 -0.14 -3.50 -16.93
C GLU A 58 0.06 -2.93 -15.51
N LEU A 59 1.29 -2.88 -14.99
CA LEU A 59 1.55 -2.32 -13.64
C LEU A 59 1.32 -0.81 -13.61
N HIS A 60 1.72 -0.12 -14.68
CA HIS A 60 1.52 1.32 -14.80
C HIS A 60 0.03 1.66 -15.03
N ASP A 61 -0.71 0.83 -15.75
CA ASP A 61 -2.15 1.02 -15.94
C ASP A 61 -2.92 0.83 -14.62
N ILE A 62 -2.53 -0.14 -13.80
CA ILE A 62 -3.08 -0.31 -12.45
C ILE A 62 -2.72 0.89 -11.56
N TYR A 63 -1.50 1.45 -11.68
CA TYR A 63 -1.14 2.67 -10.96
C TYR A 63 -2.04 3.86 -11.33
N ARG A 64 -2.36 4.04 -12.62
CA ARG A 64 -3.30 5.11 -13.02
C ARG A 64 -4.67 4.90 -12.40
N LEU A 65 -5.17 3.66 -12.38
CA LEU A 65 -6.45 3.33 -11.75
C LEU A 65 -6.42 3.58 -10.24
N TYR A 66 -5.30 3.29 -9.59
CA TYR A 66 -5.09 3.59 -8.18
C TYR A 66 -5.20 5.09 -7.90
N LEU A 67 -4.53 5.93 -8.71
CA LEU A 67 -4.63 7.39 -8.61
C LEU A 67 -6.07 7.87 -8.80
N GLU A 68 -6.75 7.41 -9.84
CA GLU A 68 -8.15 7.79 -10.10
C GLU A 68 -9.09 7.43 -8.94
N THR A 69 -8.81 6.33 -8.25
CA THR A 69 -9.62 5.81 -7.15
C THR A 69 -9.35 6.55 -5.83
N PHE A 70 -8.08 6.80 -5.50
CA PHE A 70 -7.68 7.22 -4.16
C PHE A 70 -7.15 8.66 -4.08
N GLU A 71 -6.51 9.19 -5.14
CA GLU A 71 -5.86 10.51 -5.12
C GLU A 71 -6.84 11.63 -4.80
N LYS A 72 -7.97 11.71 -5.53
CA LYS A 72 -8.99 12.75 -5.31
C LYS A 72 -9.61 12.71 -3.93
N LYS A 73 -9.73 11.51 -3.34
CA LYS A 73 -10.30 11.32 -2.00
C LYS A 73 -9.32 11.82 -0.93
N ILE A 74 -8.05 11.46 -1.08
CA ILE A 74 -6.97 11.86 -0.16
C ILE A 74 -6.71 13.37 -0.27
N GLU A 75 -6.60 13.91 -1.49
CA GLU A 75 -6.38 15.34 -1.73
C GLU A 75 -7.48 16.19 -1.09
N LYS A 76 -8.75 15.81 -1.27
CA LYS A 76 -9.88 16.48 -0.63
C LYS A 76 -9.71 16.54 0.88
N HIS A 77 -9.33 15.43 1.52
CA HIS A 77 -9.18 15.38 2.97
C HIS A 77 -7.97 16.17 3.48
N ILE A 78 -6.87 16.25 2.72
CA ILE A 78 -5.70 17.09 3.03
C ILE A 78 -6.10 18.57 3.03
N ILE A 79 -6.84 19.01 2.01
CA ILE A 79 -7.30 20.39 1.87
C ILE A 79 -8.31 20.73 2.99
N GLU A 80 -9.28 19.85 3.27
CA GLU A 80 -10.25 20.02 4.37
C GLU A 80 -9.59 20.08 5.75
N ALA A 81 -8.44 19.44 5.92
CA ALA A 81 -7.64 19.51 7.15
C ALA A 81 -6.82 20.81 7.26
N GLY A 82 -6.82 21.67 6.23
CA GLY A 82 -6.11 22.95 6.22
C GLY A 82 -4.63 22.85 5.91
N SER A 83 -4.18 21.75 5.28
CA SER A 83 -2.80 21.57 4.85
C SER A 83 -2.68 21.58 3.33
N THR A 84 -1.44 21.55 2.84
CA THR A 84 -1.11 21.39 1.42
C THR A 84 -0.58 19.99 1.18
N LEU A 85 -0.67 19.51 -0.07
CA LEU A 85 -0.11 18.22 -0.45
C LEU A 85 1.39 18.15 -0.12
N ASP A 86 2.16 19.19 -0.43
CA ASP A 86 3.61 19.23 -0.16
C ASP A 86 3.95 19.15 1.34
N ALA A 87 3.26 19.92 2.18
CA ALA A 87 3.47 19.89 3.63
C ALA A 87 3.10 18.52 4.20
N PHE A 88 1.97 17.97 3.78
CA PHE A 88 1.54 16.63 4.14
C PHE A 88 2.56 15.56 3.75
N MET A 89 3.08 15.62 2.53
CA MET A 89 4.04 14.65 2.01
C MET A 89 5.34 14.61 2.79
N ARG A 90 5.85 15.78 3.15
CA ARG A 90 7.03 15.92 4.00
C ARG A 90 6.80 15.29 5.37
N ASP A 91 5.64 15.55 5.96
CA ASP A 91 5.31 15.09 7.31
C ASP A 91 5.08 13.56 7.30
N ALA A 92 4.35 13.03 6.31
CA ALA A 92 4.13 11.60 6.14
C ALA A 92 5.44 10.81 5.94
N ARG A 93 6.38 11.33 5.14
CA ARG A 93 7.71 10.72 4.97
C ARG A 93 8.50 10.71 6.27
N ARG A 94 8.53 11.84 6.99
CA ARG A 94 9.22 11.94 8.29
C ARG A 94 8.65 10.96 9.30
N THR A 95 7.32 10.84 9.35
CA THR A 95 6.66 9.88 10.25
C THR A 95 6.97 8.45 9.86
N LEU A 96 6.97 8.12 8.56
CA LEU A 96 7.33 6.78 8.07
C LEU A 96 8.77 6.39 8.42
N GLU A 97 9.73 7.31 8.28
CA GLU A 97 11.13 7.11 8.68
C GLU A 97 11.30 6.83 10.18
N SER A 98 10.39 7.37 11.01
CA SER A 98 10.38 7.18 12.46
C SER A 98 9.46 6.05 12.94
N ALA A 99 8.66 5.46 12.05
CA ALA A 99 7.67 4.44 12.41
C ALA A 99 8.36 3.09 12.63
N GLU A 100 7.95 2.36 13.67
CA GLU A 100 8.39 0.98 13.87
C GLU A 100 7.90 0.09 12.71
N GLU A 101 8.69 -0.92 12.37
CA GLU A 101 8.48 -1.81 11.21
C GLU A 101 7.11 -2.53 11.23
N PHE A 102 6.50 -2.66 12.42
CA PHE A 102 5.21 -3.32 12.63
C PHE A 102 4.07 -2.39 13.04
N ASP A 103 4.22 -1.07 12.90
CA ASP A 103 3.12 -0.14 13.22
C ASP A 103 2.04 -0.23 12.12
N SER A 104 0.80 -0.51 12.51
CA SER A 104 -0.40 -0.38 11.65
C SER A 104 -0.44 0.94 10.87
N SER A 105 0.12 2.00 11.43
CA SER A 105 0.24 3.33 10.82
C SER A 105 1.13 3.34 9.57
N ARG A 106 2.10 2.43 9.48
CA ARG A 106 3.07 2.33 8.40
C ARG A 106 2.38 2.05 7.06
N PHE A 107 1.53 1.02 7.02
CA PHE A 107 0.79 0.63 5.82
C PHE A 107 -0.06 1.78 5.28
N PHE A 108 -0.75 2.52 6.15
CA PHE A 108 -1.59 3.64 5.71
C PHE A 108 -0.76 4.85 5.24
N LEU A 109 0.40 5.09 5.85
CA LEU A 109 1.35 6.08 5.35
C LEU A 109 1.91 5.67 3.98
N GLU A 110 2.19 4.39 3.76
CA GLU A 110 2.61 3.85 2.47
C GLU A 110 1.50 3.97 1.42
N ALA A 111 0.24 3.66 1.76
CA ALA A 111 -0.92 3.83 0.88
C ALA A 111 -1.16 5.30 0.49
N LEU A 112 -0.93 6.24 1.41
CA LEU A 112 -0.97 7.67 1.13
C LEU A 112 0.16 8.11 0.21
N LEU A 113 1.40 7.74 0.52
CA LEU A 113 2.56 8.10 -0.29
C LEU A 113 2.47 7.47 -1.69
N ALA A 114 1.84 6.31 -1.81
CA ALA A 114 1.58 5.63 -3.07
C ALA A 114 0.71 6.45 -4.03
N THR A 115 -0.07 7.44 -3.59
CA THR A 115 -0.79 8.33 -4.53
C THR A 115 0.09 9.42 -5.15
N THR A 116 1.38 9.45 -4.82
CA THR A 116 2.27 10.54 -5.25
C THR A 116 3.46 10.08 -6.06
N THR A 117 3.89 8.84 -5.87
CA THR A 117 5.03 8.26 -6.58
C THR A 117 4.74 6.82 -6.95
N TYR A 118 5.04 6.49 -8.19
CA TYR A 118 4.88 5.15 -8.73
C TYR A 118 5.74 4.13 -7.96
N GLU A 119 6.95 4.52 -7.51
CA GLU A 119 7.82 3.63 -6.74
C GLU A 119 7.19 3.23 -5.39
N THR A 120 6.47 4.15 -4.74
CA THR A 120 5.84 3.85 -3.45
C THR A 120 4.59 2.98 -3.65
N PHE A 121 3.84 3.23 -4.72
CA PHE A 121 2.76 2.34 -5.14
C PHE A 121 3.26 0.92 -5.44
N LEU A 122 4.37 0.78 -6.18
CA LEU A 122 4.99 -0.51 -6.44
C LEU A 122 5.39 -1.21 -5.14
N GLY A 123 6.06 -0.51 -4.21
CA GLY A 123 6.44 -1.10 -2.93
C GLY A 123 5.26 -1.64 -2.13
N LEU A 124 4.15 -0.89 -2.09
CA LEU A 124 2.91 -1.28 -1.42
C LEU A 124 2.30 -2.54 -2.05
N MET A 125 2.08 -2.53 -3.37
CA MET A 125 1.46 -3.67 -4.06
C MET A 125 2.33 -4.92 -4.04
N MET A 126 3.65 -4.78 -4.06
CA MET A 126 4.58 -5.91 -3.94
C MET A 126 4.55 -6.53 -2.54
N THR A 127 4.34 -5.72 -1.50
CA THR A 127 4.15 -6.19 -0.13
C THR A 127 2.85 -7.00 -0.01
N GLU A 128 1.76 -6.49 -0.57
CA GLU A 128 0.49 -7.21 -0.63
C GLU A 128 0.59 -8.50 -1.47
N ALA A 129 1.29 -8.46 -2.60
CA ALA A 129 1.48 -9.62 -3.46
C ALA A 129 2.24 -10.74 -2.74
N ARG A 130 3.25 -10.36 -1.94
CA ARG A 130 3.97 -11.31 -1.09
C ARG A 130 3.07 -11.92 -0.02
N ARG A 131 2.26 -11.11 0.66
CA ARG A 131 1.26 -11.59 1.63
C ARG A 131 0.25 -12.56 1.01
N VAL A 132 -0.23 -12.26 -0.20
CA VAL A 132 -1.14 -13.14 -0.95
C VAL A 132 -0.45 -14.44 -1.33
N LYS A 133 0.78 -14.37 -1.83
CA LYS A 133 1.56 -15.55 -2.19
C LYS A 133 1.82 -16.45 -0.97
N ASP A 134 2.31 -15.89 0.13
CA ASP A 134 2.58 -16.64 1.36
C ASP A 134 1.31 -17.34 1.90
N LYS A 135 0.14 -16.68 1.79
CA LYS A 135 -1.16 -17.27 2.15
C LYS A 135 -1.59 -18.40 1.19
N ARG A 136 -1.29 -18.28 -0.11
CA ARG A 136 -1.57 -19.34 -1.11
C ARG A 136 -0.67 -20.56 -0.86
N ASP A 137 0.61 -20.33 -0.61
CA ASP A 137 1.60 -21.38 -0.34
C ASP A 137 1.25 -22.14 0.95
N ALA A 138 0.91 -21.44 2.04
CA ALA A 138 0.47 -22.08 3.29
C ALA A 138 -0.84 -22.90 3.14
N LYS A 139 -1.70 -22.54 2.18
CA LYS A 139 -2.93 -23.30 1.88
C LYS A 139 -2.64 -24.56 1.06
N LEU A 140 -1.57 -24.58 0.27
CA LEU A 140 -1.11 -25.78 -0.45
C LEU A 140 -0.52 -26.80 0.52
N ASP A 141 0.35 -26.35 1.44
CA ASP A 141 0.97 -27.22 2.46
C ASP A 141 -0.07 -27.94 3.34
N THR A 142 -1.20 -27.29 3.63
CA THR A 142 -2.28 -27.87 4.45
C THR A 142 -3.18 -28.84 3.69
N ILE A 143 -3.28 -28.73 2.36
CA ILE A 143 -4.03 -29.69 1.53
C ILE A 143 -3.22 -30.97 1.36
N ASP A 144 -1.91 -30.87 1.15
CA ASP A 144 -1.02 -32.03 1.01
C ASP A 144 -0.97 -32.88 2.29
N GLU A 145 -1.02 -32.25 3.48
CA GLU A 145 -1.09 -32.98 4.77
C GLU A 145 -2.42 -33.72 5.01
N ASP A 146 -3.53 -33.22 4.46
CA ASP A 146 -4.86 -33.81 4.64
C ASP A 146 -5.12 -34.97 3.66
N GLU A 147 -4.54 -34.94 2.45
CA GLU A 147 -4.63 -36.06 1.50
C GLU A 147 -3.79 -37.27 1.93
N GLU A 148 -2.60 -37.07 2.52
CA GLU A 148 -1.76 -38.17 3.03
C GLU A 148 -2.41 -38.96 4.19
N LYS A 149 -3.27 -38.31 4.99
CA LYS A 149 -3.98 -38.98 6.11
C LYS A 149 -5.27 -39.70 5.70
N SER A 150 -5.80 -39.44 4.51
CA SER A 150 -7.03 -40.07 4.01
C SER A 150 -6.78 -41.34 3.19
N GLY A 151 -5.54 -41.54 2.71
CA GLY A 151 -5.14 -42.66 1.86
C GLY A 151 -4.79 -43.98 2.55
N HIS A 152 -4.87 -44.08 3.88
CA HIS A 152 -4.68 -45.34 4.61
C HIS A 152 -6.01 -45.83 5.21
N LYS A 153 -6.77 -46.59 4.42
CA LYS A 153 -7.83 -47.45 4.94
C LYS A 153 -7.90 -48.77 4.20
#